data_AF-A0A1V9F399-F1
#
_entry.id   AF-A0A1V9F399-F1
#
_cell.length_a   1.000
_cell.length_b   1.000
_cell.length_c   1.000
_cell.angle_alpha   90.00
_cell.angle_beta   90.00
_cell.angle_gamma   90.00
#
_symmetry.space_group_name_H-M   'P 1'
#
loop_
_entity.id
_entity.type
_entity.pdbx_description
1 polymer ?
#
loop_
_entity_poly.entity_id
_entity_poly.type
_entity_poly.pdbx_seq_one_letter_code
_entity_poly.pdbx_strand_id
1 'polypeptide(L)'
;MATNLDTTNPAYITWQYQELNFGLLGGLKIEGLERMRVTLKVEHKQQAVRHNLDLYNNDSLDKLVRRCAERFALGTSYISSAFATLINLLEAYRLEQLKQLTKEKEQVKQLTEPEKKEAEAFLKQPDLLQRTNELIGQSGVVGEENNRILMYLVFTSRKREEPLHVISLGSSGTGKTHLQSGVGELIPPEDVIQITSLSENALYYFGKQELSHKLILIEDLDGAGEVLYPLRELQSKKVITKTVVYKNQTGEAQTVHLRVEGPICVGGCTTKESVYEDNSNRSFLLHLDESSEQDEKIMHYQRLKSAGKVDFKEQARVSSSFRMCNGY
;
A
#
# COMPACT_ATOMS: atom_id res chain seq x y z
N MET A 1 15.79 22.77 29.10
CA MET A 1 15.54 21.45 29.72
C MET A 1 14.03 21.31 29.85
N ALA A 2 13.28 20.43 29.18
CA ALA A 2 13.59 19.38 28.21
C ALA A 2 13.01 19.77 26.82
N THR A 3 13.78 19.57 25.75
CA THR A 3 13.43 20.09 24.41
C THR A 3 12.70 19.07 23.52
N ASN A 4 12.56 17.83 23.96
CA ASN A 4 12.05 16.73 23.15
C ASN A 4 10.85 16.05 23.81
N LEU A 5 9.94 15.52 22.99
CA LEU A 5 8.89 14.59 23.42
C LEU A 5 9.55 13.30 23.93
N ASP A 6 9.09 12.80 25.07
CA ASP A 6 9.38 11.43 25.48
C ASP A 6 8.37 10.49 24.82
N THR A 7 8.87 9.70 23.90
CA THR A 7 8.13 8.74 23.07
C THR A 7 8.51 7.29 23.38
N THR A 8 9.23 7.05 24.48
CA THR A 8 9.64 5.69 24.90
C THR A 8 8.46 4.73 25.05
N ASN A 9 7.29 5.25 25.43
CA ASN A 9 6.03 4.53 25.40
C ASN A 9 5.08 5.14 24.35
N PRO A 10 4.86 4.47 23.20
CA PRO A 10 3.96 4.97 22.15
C PRO A 10 2.51 5.18 22.59
N ALA A 11 2.05 4.46 23.62
CA ALA A 11 0.71 4.62 24.18
C ALA A 11 0.59 5.78 25.18
N TYR A 12 1.72 6.33 25.63
CA TYR A 12 1.78 7.45 26.56
C TYR A 12 2.97 8.37 26.27
N ILE A 13 2.74 9.35 25.39
CA ILE A 13 3.75 10.34 25.01
C ILE A 13 3.72 11.48 26.01
N THR A 14 4.88 11.88 26.53
CA THR A 14 4.96 12.96 27.51
C THR A 14 5.91 14.08 27.08
N TRP A 15 5.66 15.27 27.61
CA TRP A 15 6.49 16.44 27.34
C TRP A 15 6.40 17.45 28.47
N GLN A 16 7.53 18.05 28.84
CA GLN A 16 7.59 19.06 29.89
C GLN A 16 7.92 20.44 29.28
N TYR A 17 7.07 21.42 29.57
CA TYR A 17 7.30 22.82 29.24
C TYR A 17 7.47 23.62 30.53
N GLN A 18 8.72 23.84 30.93
CA GLN A 18 9.06 24.49 32.19
C GLN A 18 8.34 23.82 33.38
N GLU A 19 7.36 24.49 34.01
CA GLU A 19 6.59 23.95 35.13
C GLU A 19 5.37 23.09 34.73
N LEU A 20 5.04 23.04 33.43
CA LEU A 20 3.90 22.29 32.91
C LEU A 20 4.33 20.91 32.42
N ASN A 21 3.56 19.89 32.77
CA ASN A 21 3.72 18.55 32.23
C ASN A 21 2.52 18.19 31.34
N PHE A 22 2.79 17.74 30.13
CA PHE A 22 1.83 17.26 29.16
C PHE A 22 1.96 15.74 29.00
N GLY A 23 0.83 15.05 28.95
CA GLY A 23 0.76 13.63 28.67
C GLY A 23 -0.36 13.32 27.70
N LEU A 24 -0.04 12.70 26.57
CA LEU A 24 -0.99 12.20 25.59
C LEU A 24 -1.32 10.74 25.92
N LEU A 25 -2.57 10.51 26.31
CA LEU A 25 -3.08 9.18 26.67
C LEU A 25 -3.65 8.49 25.43
N GLY A 26 -3.24 7.24 25.19
CA GLY A 26 -3.72 6.43 24.07
C GLY A 26 -2.90 6.60 22.79
N GLY A 27 -1.73 7.24 22.88
CA GLY A 27 -0.84 7.51 21.75
C GLY A 27 -1.36 8.56 20.78
N LEU A 28 -0.67 8.67 19.64
CA LEU A 28 -0.97 9.63 18.59
C LEU A 28 -1.23 8.90 17.27
N LYS A 29 -2.36 9.17 16.62
CA LYS A 29 -2.64 8.63 15.30
C LYS A 29 -1.69 9.27 14.29
N ILE A 30 -0.89 8.45 13.62
CA ILE A 30 0.13 8.92 12.67
C ILE A 30 -0.52 9.30 11.32
N GLU A 31 -1.50 8.51 10.87
CA GLU A 31 -2.28 8.73 9.65
C GLU A 31 -3.31 9.87 9.77
N GLY A 32 -3.68 10.49 8.65
CA GLY A 32 -4.67 11.57 8.60
C GLY A 32 -4.13 12.88 9.18
N LEU A 33 -3.21 13.53 8.46
CA LEU A 33 -2.51 14.75 8.89
C LEU A 33 -3.42 15.97 9.02
N GLU A 34 -4.66 15.89 8.54
CA GLU A 34 -5.67 16.94 8.58
C GLU A 34 -6.34 17.13 9.94
N ARG A 35 -6.19 16.16 10.86
CA ARG A 35 -6.76 16.20 12.22
C ARG A 35 -5.77 15.68 13.23
N MET A 36 -5.82 16.19 14.47
CA MET A 36 -4.98 15.72 15.57
C MET A 36 -5.83 15.50 16.82
N ARG A 37 -6.66 14.46 16.78
CA ARG A 37 -7.50 14.06 17.92
C ARG A 37 -6.67 13.34 18.98
N VAL A 38 -6.65 13.89 20.19
CA VAL A 38 -5.86 13.38 21.32
C VAL A 38 -6.66 13.41 22.61
N THR A 39 -6.26 12.57 23.57
CA THR A 39 -6.65 12.72 24.97
C THR A 39 -5.48 13.29 25.74
N LEU A 40 -5.55 14.59 26.03
CA LEU A 40 -4.45 15.33 26.65
C LEU A 40 -4.66 15.46 28.16
N LYS A 41 -3.59 15.22 28.92
CA LYS A 41 -3.45 15.52 30.34
C LYS A 41 -2.44 16.64 30.48
N VAL A 42 -2.83 17.75 31.12
CA VAL A 42 -1.94 18.89 31.43
C VAL A 42 -1.87 19.02 32.94
N GLU A 43 -0.67 19.12 33.50
CA GLU A 43 -0.42 19.17 34.93
C GLU A 43 0.47 20.35 35.30
N HIS A 44 0.13 21.00 36.40
CA HIS A 44 0.94 22.02 37.05
C HIS A 44 0.85 21.79 38.56
N LYS A 45 2.01 21.61 39.22
CA LYS A 45 2.08 21.28 40.66
C LYS A 45 1.20 20.07 41.00
N GLN A 46 0.22 20.21 41.88
CA GLN A 46 -0.71 19.14 42.30
C GLN A 46 -2.04 19.14 41.54
N GLN A 47 -2.16 19.93 40.47
CA GLN A 47 -3.40 20.07 39.71
C GLN A 47 -3.26 19.49 38.30
N ALA A 48 -4.34 18.88 37.81
CA ALA A 48 -4.39 18.27 36.49
C ALA A 48 -5.69 18.60 35.75
N VAL A 49 -5.59 18.91 34.47
CA VAL A 49 -6.70 19.01 33.52
C VAL A 49 -6.59 17.87 32.52
N ARG A 50 -7.70 17.17 32.26
CA ARG A 50 -7.78 16.13 31.23
C ARG A 50 -8.86 16.50 30.22
N HIS A 51 -8.56 16.38 28.93
CA HIS A 51 -9.51 16.73 27.88
C HIS A 51 -9.26 15.92 26.60
N ASN A 52 -10.34 15.47 25.96
CA ASN A 52 -10.29 14.91 24.61
C ASN A 52 -10.66 16.02 23.62
N LEU A 53 -9.77 16.31 22.69
CA LEU A 53 -9.97 17.35 21.69
C LEU A 53 -9.21 17.03 20.40
N ASP A 54 -9.57 17.73 19.34
CA ASP A 54 -8.73 17.89 18.16
C ASP A 54 -7.85 19.13 18.34
N LEU A 55 -6.53 18.97 18.33
CA LEU A 55 -5.58 20.08 18.55
C LEU A 55 -5.59 21.10 17.40
N TYR A 56 -6.13 20.76 16.23
CA TYR A 56 -6.31 21.71 15.13
C TYR A 56 -7.65 22.47 15.19
N ASN A 57 -8.51 22.16 16.16
CA ASN A 57 -9.75 22.91 16.38
C ASN A 57 -9.50 24.08 17.32
N ASN A 58 -9.33 25.28 16.76
CA ASN A 58 -9.02 26.51 17.52
C ASN A 58 -10.02 26.80 18.64
N ASP A 59 -11.34 26.64 18.40
CA ASP A 59 -12.36 26.91 19.41
C ASP A 59 -12.24 25.99 20.63
N SER A 60 -11.95 24.71 20.40
CA SER A 60 -11.80 23.71 21.45
C SER A 60 -10.46 23.88 22.19
N LEU A 61 -9.41 24.22 21.45
CA LEU A 61 -8.09 24.52 21.98
C LEU A 61 -8.13 25.76 22.88
N ASP A 62 -8.72 26.86 22.43
CA ASP A 62 -8.84 28.10 23.20
C ASP A 62 -9.62 27.90 24.50
N LYS A 63 -10.70 27.11 24.47
CA LYS A 63 -11.45 26.74 25.67
C LYS A 63 -10.58 25.95 26.65
N LEU A 64 -9.76 25.01 26.16
CA LEU A 64 -8.84 24.25 27.00
C LEU A 64 -7.73 25.14 27.57
N VAL A 65 -7.15 26.02 26.76
CA VAL A 65 -6.12 26.99 27.17
C VAL A 65 -6.65 27.88 28.29
N ARG A 66 -7.83 28.49 28.13
CA ARG A 66 -8.47 29.32 29.17
C ARG A 66 -8.73 28.52 30.45
N ARG A 67 -9.27 27.31 30.33
CA ARG A 67 -9.51 26.42 31.48
C ARG A 67 -8.23 26.09 32.23
N CYS A 68 -7.12 25.84 31.52
CA CYS A 68 -5.82 25.59 32.13
C CYS A 68 -5.25 26.86 32.79
N ALA A 69 -5.35 28.02 32.12
CA ALA A 69 -4.88 29.30 32.66
C ALA A 69 -5.60 29.66 33.96
N GLU A 70 -6.93 29.56 33.98
CA GLU A 70 -7.75 29.80 35.17
C GLU A 70 -7.43 28.81 36.29
N ARG A 71 -7.39 27.51 35.98
CA ARG A 71 -7.19 26.47 37.00
C ARG A 71 -5.80 26.56 37.65
N PHE A 72 -4.76 26.74 36.84
CA PHE A 72 -3.38 26.78 37.30
C PHE A 72 -2.94 28.17 37.77
N ALA A 73 -3.80 29.19 37.66
CA ALA A 73 -3.49 30.59 37.94
C ALA A 73 -2.25 31.09 37.16
N LEU A 74 -2.18 30.72 35.87
CA LEU A 74 -1.10 31.09 34.96
C LEU A 74 -1.63 32.00 33.86
N GLY A 75 -0.76 32.83 33.28
CA GLY A 75 -1.13 33.71 32.18
C GLY A 75 -1.58 32.93 30.93
N THR A 76 -2.67 33.35 30.31
CA THR A 76 -3.20 32.71 29.08
C THR A 76 -2.16 32.67 27.97
N SER A 77 -1.37 33.74 27.80
CA SER A 77 -0.28 33.80 26.81
C SER A 77 0.78 32.72 27.02
N TYR A 78 1.15 32.45 28.28
CA TYR A 78 2.11 31.40 28.63
C TYR A 78 1.57 30.01 28.28
N ILE A 79 0.30 29.73 28.61
CA ILE A 79 -0.35 28.46 28.25
C ILE A 79 -0.47 28.32 26.72
N SER A 80 -0.89 29.37 26.01
CA SER A 80 -0.97 29.37 24.54
C SER A 80 0.38 29.04 23.90
N SER A 81 1.48 29.64 24.37
CA SER A 81 2.82 29.34 23.87
C SER A 81 3.24 27.89 24.13
N ALA A 82 2.87 27.32 25.29
CA ALA A 82 3.13 25.92 25.61
C ALA A 82 2.38 24.97 24.64
N PHE A 83 1.10 25.23 24.38
CA PHE A 83 0.30 24.44 23.44
C PHE A 83 0.79 24.56 21.99
N ALA A 84 1.16 25.76 21.53
CA ALA A 84 1.73 25.95 20.20
C ALA A 84 3.03 25.15 20.01
N THR A 85 3.90 25.15 21.03
CA THR A 85 5.14 24.36 21.01
C THR A 85 4.86 22.86 21.00
N LEU A 86 3.90 22.39 21.80
CA LEU A 86 3.48 20.99 21.81
C LEU A 86 2.99 20.54 20.42
N ILE A 87 2.16 21.34 19.76
CA ILE A 87 1.62 21.01 18.44
C ILE A 87 2.76 20.83 17.43
N ASN A 88 3.71 21.77 17.37
CA ASN A 88 4.87 21.67 16.48
C ASN A 88 5.70 20.40 16.73
N LEU A 89 5.88 20.03 18.00
CA LEU A 89 6.60 18.81 18.36
C LEU A 89 5.86 17.55 17.91
N LEU A 90 4.53 17.51 18.11
CA LEU A 90 3.69 16.38 17.70
C LEU A 90 3.62 16.25 16.17
N GLU A 91 3.56 17.37 15.45
CA GLU A 91 3.64 17.40 13.98
C GLU A 91 4.97 16.85 13.48
N ALA A 92 6.10 17.32 14.04
CA ALA A 92 7.42 16.82 13.70
C ALA A 92 7.54 15.31 13.95
N TYR A 93 7.03 14.84 15.10
CA TYR A 93 6.99 13.41 15.43
C TYR A 93 6.14 12.60 14.45
N ARG A 94 4.95 13.08 14.05
CA ARG A 94 4.11 12.38 13.04
C ARG A 94 4.81 12.29 11.69
N LEU A 95 5.47 13.36 11.26
CA LEU A 95 6.21 13.38 10.00
C LEU A 95 7.42 12.43 10.04
N GLU A 96 8.12 12.34 11.16
CA GLU A 96 9.24 11.42 11.32
C GLU A 96 8.78 9.96 11.35
N GLN A 97 7.70 9.65 12.07
CA GLN A 97 7.09 8.31 12.08
C GLN A 97 6.59 7.90 10.70
N LEU A 98 5.99 8.81 9.94
CA LEU A 98 5.61 8.55 8.55
C LEU A 98 6.84 8.23 7.69
N LYS A 99 7.93 9.00 7.81
CA LYS A 99 9.19 8.73 7.09
C LYS A 99 9.79 7.38 7.47
N GLN A 100 9.75 7.00 8.74
CA GLN A 100 10.23 5.69 9.20
C GLN A 100 9.37 4.54 8.65
N LEU A 101 8.05 4.69 8.65
CA LEU A 101 7.13 3.74 8.00
C LEU A 101 7.38 3.62 6.49
N THR A 102 7.78 4.70 5.82
CA THR A 102 8.19 4.65 4.41
C THR A 102 9.55 3.98 4.23
N LYS A 103 10.52 4.24 5.13
CA LYS A 103 11.89 3.74 5.04
C LYS A 103 12.01 2.24 5.40
N GLU A 104 11.18 1.74 6.31
CA GLU A 104 11.10 0.30 6.61
C GLU A 104 10.53 -0.51 5.43
N LYS A 105 9.75 0.11 4.55
CA LYS A 105 9.27 -0.52 3.30
C LYS A 105 10.35 -0.60 2.20
N GLU A 106 11.51 0.05 2.36
CA GLU A 106 12.55 0.17 1.32
C GLU A 106 13.69 -0.85 1.40
N GLN A 107 13.64 -1.87 2.27
CA GLN A 107 14.64 -2.96 2.21
C GLN A 107 14.37 -3.88 1.01
N VAL A 108 14.65 -3.39 -0.19
CA VAL A 108 14.69 -4.15 -1.44
C VAL A 108 15.84 -5.16 -1.32
N LYS A 109 15.52 -6.45 -1.45
CA LYS A 109 16.51 -7.52 -1.34
C LYS A 109 17.53 -7.41 -2.48
N GLN A 110 18.78 -7.05 -2.17
CA GLN A 110 19.88 -7.12 -3.12
C GLN A 110 20.36 -8.55 -3.35
N LEU A 111 20.40 -8.98 -4.61
CA LEU A 111 20.98 -10.27 -4.98
C LEU A 111 22.46 -10.31 -4.67
N THR A 112 22.90 -11.42 -4.10
CA THR A 112 24.31 -11.76 -3.97
C THR A 112 24.89 -12.18 -5.34
N GLU A 113 26.21 -12.05 -5.50
CA GLU A 113 26.89 -12.48 -6.73
C GLU A 113 26.61 -13.94 -7.15
N PRO A 114 26.55 -14.93 -6.23
CA PRO A 114 26.13 -16.28 -6.57
C PRO A 114 24.69 -16.37 -7.08
N GLU A 115 23.73 -15.71 -6.40
CA GLU A 115 22.31 -15.70 -6.83
C GLU A 115 22.17 -15.07 -8.22
N LYS A 116 22.92 -13.99 -8.50
CA LYS A 116 22.92 -13.35 -9.81
C LYS A 116 23.45 -14.27 -10.91
N LYS A 117 24.54 -15.00 -10.65
CA LYS A 117 25.08 -15.98 -11.61
C LYS A 117 24.11 -17.12 -11.87
N GLU A 118 23.42 -17.61 -10.85
CA GLU A 118 22.40 -18.66 -10.99
C GLU A 118 21.22 -18.17 -11.85
N ALA A 119 20.71 -16.96 -11.57
CA ALA A 119 19.66 -16.33 -12.35
C ALA A 119 20.08 -16.12 -13.81
N GLU A 120 21.27 -15.57 -14.07
CA GLU A 120 21.80 -15.39 -15.43
C GLU A 120 21.98 -16.72 -16.17
N ALA A 121 22.44 -17.77 -15.48
CA ALA A 121 22.59 -19.09 -16.07
C ALA A 121 21.24 -19.68 -16.48
N PHE A 122 20.20 -19.52 -15.66
CA PHE A 122 18.84 -19.91 -15.99
C PHE A 122 18.29 -19.13 -17.20
N LEU A 123 18.43 -17.80 -17.19
CA LEU A 123 17.92 -16.91 -18.24
C LEU A 123 18.57 -17.14 -19.62
N LYS A 124 19.73 -17.80 -19.68
CA LYS A 124 20.43 -18.14 -20.93
C LYS A 124 20.09 -19.54 -21.46
N GLN A 125 19.24 -20.31 -20.78
CA GLN A 125 18.88 -21.66 -21.22
C GLN A 125 17.98 -21.62 -22.48
N PRO A 126 18.09 -22.63 -23.37
CA PRO A 126 17.15 -22.80 -24.46
C PRO A 126 15.75 -23.13 -23.92
N ASP A 127 14.72 -22.83 -24.73
CA ASP A 127 13.31 -23.07 -24.40
C ASP A 127 12.87 -22.39 -23.10
N LEU A 128 13.41 -21.19 -22.84
CA LEU A 128 13.20 -20.43 -21.60
C LEU A 128 11.73 -20.26 -21.23
N LEU A 129 10.85 -20.00 -22.20
CA LEU A 129 9.41 -19.84 -21.94
C LEU A 129 8.77 -21.14 -21.46
N GLN A 130 9.12 -22.28 -22.06
CA GLN A 130 8.62 -23.58 -21.63
C GLN A 130 9.10 -23.91 -20.21
N ARG A 131 10.40 -23.75 -19.96
CA ARG A 131 11.00 -23.97 -18.62
C ARG A 131 10.39 -23.06 -17.56
N THR A 132 10.18 -21.79 -17.91
CA THR A 132 9.49 -20.83 -17.06
C THR A 132 8.09 -21.31 -16.74
N ASN A 133 7.33 -21.74 -17.75
CA ASN A 133 5.97 -22.23 -17.58
C ASN A 133 5.91 -23.48 -16.68
N GLU A 134 6.84 -24.42 -16.86
CA GLU A 134 6.97 -25.61 -16.01
C GLU A 134 7.24 -25.23 -14.54
N LEU A 135 8.16 -24.29 -14.31
CA LEU A 135 8.48 -23.81 -12.97
C LEU A 135 7.31 -23.03 -12.32
N ILE A 136 6.52 -22.27 -13.09
CA ILE A 136 5.27 -21.65 -12.59
C ILE A 136 4.28 -22.73 -12.15
N GLY A 137 4.21 -23.86 -12.86
CA GLY A 137 3.40 -25.00 -12.41
C GLY A 137 3.91 -25.58 -11.09
N GLN A 138 5.23 -25.70 -10.94
CA GLN A 138 5.88 -26.22 -9.74
C GLN A 138 5.72 -25.29 -8.53
N SER A 139 5.61 -23.97 -8.74
CA SER A 139 5.35 -23.01 -7.65
C SER A 139 3.94 -23.11 -7.06
N GLY A 140 3.05 -23.88 -7.68
CA GLY A 140 1.71 -24.17 -7.17
C GLY A 140 0.56 -23.63 -8.02
N VAL A 141 0.84 -22.96 -9.16
CA VAL A 141 -0.18 -22.50 -10.11
C VAL A 141 -0.48 -23.63 -11.11
N VAL A 142 -1.39 -24.53 -10.73
CA VAL A 142 -1.69 -25.75 -11.49
C VAL A 142 -2.68 -25.49 -12.63
N GLY A 143 -2.39 -26.07 -13.80
CA GLY A 143 -3.19 -25.90 -15.01
C GLY A 143 -3.05 -24.49 -15.59
N GLU A 144 -4.05 -24.04 -16.37
CA GLU A 144 -4.07 -22.69 -16.97
C GLU A 144 -2.76 -22.38 -17.75
N GLU A 145 -2.18 -23.37 -18.43
CA GLU A 145 -0.78 -23.33 -18.89
C GLU A 145 -0.49 -22.16 -19.83
N ASN A 146 -1.43 -21.82 -20.71
CA ASN A 146 -1.31 -20.65 -21.59
C ASN A 146 -1.60 -19.34 -20.87
N ASN A 147 -2.62 -19.33 -19.99
CA ASN A 147 -3.03 -18.14 -19.28
C ASN A 147 -2.00 -17.71 -18.23
N ARG A 148 -1.38 -18.65 -17.50
CA ARG A 148 -0.37 -18.35 -16.47
C ARG A 148 0.92 -17.81 -17.07
N ILE A 149 1.40 -18.34 -18.20
CA ILE A 149 2.60 -17.83 -18.87
C ILE A 149 2.36 -16.46 -19.51
N LEU A 150 1.19 -16.26 -20.14
CA LEU A 150 0.82 -14.95 -20.69
C LEU A 150 0.71 -13.90 -19.57
N MET A 151 0.04 -14.24 -18.47
CA MET A 151 -0.07 -13.36 -17.30
C MET A 151 1.30 -13.03 -16.71
N TYR A 152 2.20 -14.00 -16.60
CA TYR A 152 3.57 -13.79 -16.14
C TYR A 152 4.33 -12.80 -17.05
N LEU A 153 4.25 -12.98 -18.37
CA LEU A 153 4.86 -12.06 -19.33
C LEU A 153 4.29 -10.64 -19.22
N VAL A 154 2.98 -10.51 -19.01
CA VAL A 154 2.34 -9.22 -18.74
C VAL A 154 2.88 -8.60 -17.45
N PHE A 155 2.96 -9.34 -16.35
CA PHE A 155 3.44 -8.81 -15.06
C PHE A 155 4.92 -8.41 -15.08
N THR A 156 5.75 -9.14 -15.80
CA THR A 156 7.17 -8.79 -15.99
C THR A 156 7.36 -7.55 -16.86
N SER A 157 6.41 -7.24 -17.75
CA SER A 157 6.44 -6.03 -18.57
C SER A 157 6.34 -4.72 -17.77
N ARG A 158 6.02 -4.76 -16.46
CA ARG A 158 5.98 -3.59 -15.55
C ARG A 158 7.26 -2.73 -15.57
N LYS A 159 8.41 -3.34 -15.88
CA LYS A 159 9.72 -2.67 -15.98
C LYS A 159 9.96 -2.01 -17.35
N ARG A 160 9.08 -2.20 -18.33
CA ARG A 160 9.14 -1.57 -19.64
C ARG A 160 8.56 -0.16 -19.58
N GLU A 161 8.90 0.64 -20.59
CA GLU A 161 8.32 1.98 -20.77
C GLU A 161 6.82 1.91 -21.06
N GLU A 162 6.37 0.86 -21.76
CA GLU A 162 4.97 0.56 -22.07
C GLU A 162 4.62 -0.84 -21.54
N PRO A 163 4.24 -0.94 -20.26
CA PRO A 163 3.77 -2.19 -19.70
C PRO A 163 2.46 -2.64 -20.35
N LEU A 164 2.28 -3.95 -20.37
CA LEU A 164 1.03 -4.60 -20.75
C LEU A 164 0.12 -4.69 -19.52
N HIS A 165 -1.16 -4.90 -19.77
CA HIS A 165 -2.19 -5.08 -18.74
C HIS A 165 -2.99 -6.34 -19.04
N VAL A 166 -3.56 -6.95 -18.02
CA VAL A 166 -4.30 -8.21 -18.17
C VAL A 166 -5.52 -8.23 -17.27
N ILE A 167 -6.59 -8.82 -17.78
CA ILE A 167 -7.84 -8.97 -17.06
C ILE A 167 -8.34 -10.38 -17.22
N SER A 168 -8.59 -11.02 -16.08
CA SER A 168 -9.16 -12.35 -16.01
C SER A 168 -10.68 -12.24 -16.00
N LEU A 169 -11.32 -12.82 -17.00
CA LEU A 169 -12.76 -12.92 -17.14
C LEU A 169 -13.21 -14.37 -16.89
N GLY A 170 -14.32 -14.52 -16.17
CA GLY A 170 -14.91 -15.83 -15.90
C GLY A 170 -15.97 -15.77 -14.80
N SER A 171 -16.73 -16.84 -14.64
CA SER A 171 -17.75 -16.94 -13.59
C SER A 171 -17.16 -16.85 -12.18
N SER A 172 -17.97 -16.48 -11.19
CA SER A 172 -17.50 -16.52 -9.79
C SER A 172 -17.10 -17.94 -9.41
N GLY A 173 -15.97 -18.09 -8.69
CA GLY A 173 -15.46 -19.40 -8.25
C GLY A 173 -14.57 -20.15 -9.26
N THR A 174 -14.34 -19.64 -10.47
CA THR A 174 -13.54 -20.32 -11.51
C THR A 174 -12.02 -20.23 -11.31
N GLY A 175 -11.55 -19.67 -10.18
CA GLY A 175 -10.11 -19.58 -9.88
C GLY A 175 -9.39 -18.34 -10.41
N LYS A 176 -10.10 -17.32 -10.92
CA LYS A 176 -9.50 -16.03 -11.39
C LYS A 176 -8.49 -15.43 -10.42
N THR A 177 -8.93 -15.20 -9.19
CA THR A 177 -8.10 -14.64 -8.12
C THR A 177 -6.94 -15.56 -7.78
N HIS A 178 -7.12 -16.88 -7.86
CA HIS A 178 -6.07 -17.84 -7.58
C HIS A 178 -4.96 -17.79 -8.64
N LEU A 179 -5.32 -17.74 -9.93
CA LEU A 179 -4.36 -17.56 -11.02
C LEU A 179 -3.61 -16.23 -10.88
N GLN A 180 -4.35 -15.12 -10.69
CA GLN A 180 -3.78 -13.79 -10.55
C GLN A 180 -2.83 -13.67 -9.36
N SER A 181 -3.26 -14.09 -8.17
CA SER A 181 -2.43 -14.01 -6.97
C SER A 181 -1.25 -14.98 -7.05
N GLY A 182 -1.44 -16.19 -7.55
CA GLY A 182 -0.36 -17.18 -7.67
C GLY A 182 0.74 -16.75 -8.63
N VAL A 183 0.40 -16.15 -9.78
CA VAL A 183 1.41 -15.57 -10.70
C VAL A 183 1.97 -14.27 -10.13
N GLY A 184 1.15 -13.47 -9.44
CA GLY A 184 1.58 -12.25 -8.75
C GLY A 184 2.63 -12.49 -7.67
N GLU A 185 2.56 -13.62 -6.98
CA GLU A 185 3.55 -14.05 -5.98
C GLU A 185 4.94 -14.32 -6.58
N LEU A 186 5.07 -14.46 -7.90
CA LEU A 186 6.37 -14.64 -8.57
C LEU A 186 7.09 -13.31 -8.82
N ILE A 187 6.38 -12.20 -8.64
CA ILE A 187 6.92 -10.85 -8.75
C ILE A 187 7.47 -10.42 -7.37
N PRO A 188 8.57 -9.66 -7.31
CA PRO A 188 9.11 -9.15 -6.05
C PRO A 188 8.03 -8.41 -5.26
N PRO A 189 7.83 -8.72 -3.97
CA PRO A 189 6.73 -8.16 -3.17
C PRO A 189 6.78 -6.63 -3.08
N GLU A 190 7.97 -6.03 -3.12
CA GLU A 190 8.16 -4.58 -3.16
C GLU A 190 7.56 -3.94 -4.42
N ASP A 191 7.42 -4.69 -5.52
CA ASP A 191 6.87 -4.23 -6.78
C ASP A 191 5.39 -4.54 -6.95
N VAL A 192 4.76 -5.24 -6.00
CA VAL A 192 3.35 -5.65 -6.08
C VAL A 192 2.51 -4.82 -5.12
N ILE A 193 1.43 -4.23 -5.62
CA ILE A 193 0.40 -3.57 -4.83
C ILE A 193 -0.89 -4.37 -5.03
N GLN A 194 -1.26 -5.16 -4.02
CA GLN A 194 -2.54 -5.87 -3.99
C GLN A 194 -3.63 -5.01 -3.39
N ILE A 195 -4.76 -4.93 -4.09
CA ILE A 195 -5.88 -4.07 -3.72
C ILE A 195 -7.19 -4.86 -3.82
N THR A 196 -7.86 -4.97 -2.69
CA THR A 196 -9.20 -5.57 -2.57
C THR A 196 -10.31 -4.57 -2.90
N SER A 197 -10.11 -3.29 -2.53
CA SER A 197 -11.04 -2.19 -2.79
C SER A 197 -10.29 -0.86 -2.88
N LEU A 198 -10.68 -0.01 -3.84
CA LEU A 198 -10.17 1.35 -3.99
C LEU A 198 -11.30 2.36 -3.78
N SER A 199 -11.02 3.42 -3.00
CA SER A 199 -11.85 4.62 -3.05
C SER A 199 -11.51 5.43 -4.30
N GLU A 200 -12.50 6.18 -4.81
CA GLU A 200 -12.39 7.03 -6.02
C GLU A 200 -11.09 7.84 -6.09
N ASN A 201 -10.63 8.34 -4.95
CA ASN A 201 -9.49 9.26 -4.86
C ASN A 201 -8.17 8.61 -4.45
N ALA A 202 -8.17 7.33 -4.10
CA ALA A 202 -7.00 6.67 -3.51
C ALA A 202 -5.74 6.79 -4.38
N LEU A 203 -5.89 6.65 -5.71
CA LEU A 203 -4.77 6.71 -6.64
C LEU A 203 -4.04 8.05 -6.68
N TYR A 204 -4.71 9.16 -6.32
CA TYR A 204 -4.10 10.49 -6.32
C TYR A 204 -3.26 10.78 -5.08
N TYR A 205 -3.40 9.96 -4.04
CA TYR A 205 -2.69 10.14 -2.77
C TYR A 205 -1.40 9.33 -2.65
N PHE A 206 -1.10 8.49 -3.64
CA PHE A 206 0.23 7.89 -3.76
C PHE A 206 1.29 8.96 -3.97
N GLY A 207 2.50 8.71 -3.49
CA GLY A 207 3.66 9.54 -3.79
C GLY A 207 3.90 9.64 -5.30
N LYS A 208 4.55 10.74 -5.72
CA LYS A 208 4.71 11.09 -7.14
C LYS A 208 5.19 9.93 -8.03
N GLN A 209 6.13 9.11 -7.55
CA GLN A 209 6.68 7.97 -8.29
C GLN A 209 6.44 6.63 -7.58
N GLU A 210 5.54 6.61 -6.60
CA GLU A 210 5.31 5.42 -5.78
C GLU A 210 4.71 4.26 -6.59
N LEU A 211 3.94 4.59 -7.64
CA LEU A 211 3.36 3.61 -8.55
C LEU A 211 4.29 3.23 -9.72
N SER A 212 5.40 3.93 -9.92
CA SER A 212 6.31 3.66 -11.04
C SER A 212 6.87 2.23 -10.97
N HIS A 213 6.71 1.50 -12.06
CA HIS A 213 7.10 0.09 -12.23
C HIS A 213 6.42 -0.89 -11.27
N LYS A 214 5.28 -0.51 -10.69
CA LYS A 214 4.49 -1.38 -9.82
C LYS A 214 3.48 -2.20 -10.62
N LEU A 215 3.26 -3.43 -10.17
CA LEU A 215 2.16 -4.29 -10.55
C LEU A 215 1.01 -4.06 -9.58
N ILE A 216 -0.08 -3.50 -10.08
CA ILE A 216 -1.31 -3.29 -9.33
C ILE A 216 -2.24 -4.47 -9.61
N LEU A 217 -2.51 -5.27 -8.57
CA LEU A 217 -3.43 -6.40 -8.63
C LEU A 217 -4.76 -6.02 -7.97
N ILE A 218 -5.82 -6.02 -8.75
CA ILE A 218 -7.18 -5.70 -8.30
C ILE A 218 -7.99 -7.01 -8.27
N GLU A 219 -8.47 -7.38 -7.10
CA GLU A 219 -9.19 -8.66 -6.92
C GLU A 219 -10.58 -8.65 -7.56
N ASP A 220 -11.27 -7.51 -7.56
CA ASP A 220 -12.58 -7.35 -8.16
C ASP A 220 -12.72 -5.97 -8.81
N LEU A 221 -12.71 -5.94 -10.14
CA LEU A 221 -12.97 -4.74 -10.93
C LEU A 221 -14.45 -4.35 -10.95
N ASP A 222 -15.37 -5.27 -10.64
CA ASP A 222 -16.81 -4.99 -10.64
C ASP A 222 -17.18 -4.00 -9.53
N GLY A 223 -16.41 -3.99 -8.44
CA GLY A 223 -16.49 -3.02 -7.35
C GLY A 223 -15.64 -1.76 -7.53
N ALA A 224 -14.85 -1.65 -8.61
CA ALA A 224 -13.90 -0.56 -8.80
C ALA A 224 -14.51 0.75 -9.34
N GLY A 225 -15.78 0.71 -9.79
CA GLY A 225 -16.60 1.90 -10.10
C GLY A 225 -15.85 3.04 -10.80
N GLU A 226 -15.76 4.18 -10.12
CA GLU A 226 -15.15 5.43 -10.64
C GLU A 226 -13.61 5.41 -10.70
N VAL A 227 -12.96 4.44 -10.04
CA VAL A 227 -11.48 4.31 -10.01
C VAL A 227 -10.93 3.80 -11.35
N LEU A 228 -11.79 3.22 -12.20
CA LEU A 228 -11.41 2.76 -13.53
C LEU A 228 -10.88 3.89 -14.42
N TYR A 229 -11.41 5.12 -14.26
CA TYR A 229 -10.96 6.26 -15.06
C TYR A 229 -9.51 6.66 -14.76
N PRO A 230 -9.11 6.96 -13.50
CA PRO A 230 -7.73 7.24 -13.18
C PRO A 230 -6.78 6.09 -13.52
N LEU A 231 -7.20 4.83 -13.37
CA LEU A 231 -6.41 3.66 -13.81
C LEU A 231 -6.15 3.72 -15.31
N ARG A 232 -7.18 3.95 -16.13
CA ARG A 232 -7.05 4.06 -17.59
C ARG A 232 -6.09 5.17 -18.02
N GLU A 233 -6.16 6.30 -17.34
CA GLU A 233 -5.25 7.42 -17.59
C GLU A 233 -3.79 7.05 -17.21
N LEU A 234 -3.57 6.33 -16.10
CA LEU A 234 -2.25 5.79 -15.77
C LEU A 234 -1.74 4.77 -16.80
N GLN A 235 -2.61 3.89 -17.30
CA GLN A 235 -2.25 2.92 -18.35
C GLN A 235 -1.84 3.63 -19.65
N SER A 236 -2.60 4.64 -20.07
CA SER A 236 -2.42 5.28 -21.38
C SER A 236 -1.38 6.42 -21.36
N LYS A 237 -1.43 7.28 -20.33
CA LYS A 237 -0.62 8.51 -20.24
C LYS A 237 0.53 8.40 -19.24
N LYS A 238 0.57 7.33 -18.42
CA LYS A 238 1.60 7.11 -17.40
C LYS A 238 1.64 8.23 -16.33
N VAL A 239 0.63 9.09 -16.28
CA VAL A 239 0.52 10.17 -15.30
C VAL A 239 -0.94 10.50 -15.07
N ILE A 240 -1.30 10.74 -13.81
CA ILE A 240 -2.58 11.32 -13.41
C ILE A 240 -2.32 12.53 -12.53
N THR A 241 -3.19 13.52 -12.66
CA THR A 241 -3.17 14.72 -11.83
C THR A 241 -4.57 15.00 -11.29
N LYS A 242 -4.63 15.51 -10.06
CA LYS A 242 -5.88 16.00 -9.47
C LYS A 242 -5.60 17.26 -8.67
N THR A 243 -6.41 18.27 -8.92
CA THR A 243 -6.37 19.51 -8.15
C THR A 243 -7.37 19.38 -7.02
N VAL A 244 -6.89 19.49 -5.78
CA VAL A 244 -7.70 19.45 -4.58
C VAL A 244 -7.50 20.74 -3.80
N VAL A 245 -8.54 21.18 -3.10
CA VAL A 245 -8.46 22.36 -2.24
C VAL A 245 -8.35 21.90 -0.81
N TYR A 246 -7.22 22.20 -0.17
CA TYR A 246 -7.04 22.02 1.27
C TYR A 246 -7.36 23.33 1.97
N LYS A 247 -8.00 23.24 3.13
CA LYS A 247 -8.03 24.38 4.05
C LYS A 247 -6.80 24.26 4.93
N ASN A 248 -5.95 25.29 4.89
CA ASN A 248 -4.83 25.38 5.82
C ASN A 248 -5.35 25.67 7.24
N GLN A 249 -4.47 25.64 8.23
CA GLN A 249 -4.83 25.88 9.63
C GLN A 249 -5.42 27.29 9.89
N THR A 250 -5.22 28.25 8.98
CA THR A 250 -5.80 29.60 9.03
C THR A 250 -7.18 29.69 8.38
N GLY A 251 -7.71 28.58 7.82
CA GLY A 251 -9.02 28.52 7.18
C GLY A 251 -9.02 28.99 5.72
N GLU A 252 -7.87 29.38 5.18
CA GLU A 252 -7.72 29.79 3.79
C GLU A 252 -7.65 28.57 2.88
N ALA A 253 -8.34 28.67 1.74
CA ALA A 253 -8.33 27.64 0.71
C ALA A 253 -6.99 27.67 -0.05
N GLN A 254 -6.17 26.64 0.14
CA GLN A 254 -4.98 26.39 -0.63
C GLN A 254 -5.24 25.31 -1.67
N THR A 255 -5.05 25.65 -2.94
CA THR A 255 -5.11 24.70 -4.05
C THR A 255 -3.81 23.90 -4.11
N VAL A 256 -3.91 22.57 -4.06
CA VAL A 256 -2.79 21.63 -4.18
C VAL A 256 -2.99 20.76 -5.41
N HIS A 257 -1.94 20.59 -6.20
CA HIS A 257 -1.93 19.70 -7.35
C HIS A 257 -1.28 18.38 -6.97
N LEU A 258 -2.10 17.34 -6.82
CA LEU A 258 -1.63 15.97 -6.68
C LEU A 258 -1.22 15.45 -8.06
N ARG A 259 -0.06 14.81 -8.14
CA ARG A 259 0.48 14.22 -9.38
C ARG A 259 1.10 12.89 -9.05
N VAL A 260 0.68 11.85 -9.77
CA VAL A 260 1.19 10.49 -9.63
C VAL A 260 1.62 9.99 -11.01
N GLU A 261 2.80 9.40 -11.05
CA GLU A 261 3.47 8.92 -12.25
C GLU A 261 3.55 7.38 -12.23
N GLY A 262 3.34 6.79 -13.41
CA GLY A 262 3.65 5.41 -13.71
C GLY A 262 5.08 5.28 -14.28
N PRO A 263 5.34 4.34 -15.19
CA PRO A 263 4.38 3.40 -15.78
C PRO A 263 3.92 2.34 -14.76
N ILE A 264 2.70 1.82 -14.91
CA ILE A 264 2.13 0.75 -14.05
C ILE A 264 1.83 -0.48 -14.90
N CYS A 265 1.81 -1.67 -14.29
CA CYS A 265 1.13 -2.84 -14.85
C CYS A 265 -0.15 -3.08 -14.04
N VAL A 266 -1.23 -3.52 -14.69
CA VAL A 266 -2.52 -3.75 -14.02
C VAL A 266 -2.96 -5.17 -14.31
N GLY A 267 -3.19 -5.95 -13.25
CA GLY A 267 -3.90 -7.22 -13.27
C GLY A 267 -5.24 -7.06 -12.60
N GLY A 268 -6.33 -7.42 -13.26
CA GLY A 268 -7.67 -7.37 -12.68
C GLY A 268 -8.47 -8.64 -12.89
N CYS A 269 -9.46 -8.86 -12.05
CA CYS A 269 -10.47 -9.91 -12.25
C CYS A 269 -11.86 -9.27 -12.37
N THR A 270 -12.71 -9.78 -13.27
CA THR A 270 -14.11 -9.33 -13.43
C THR A 270 -15.01 -10.51 -13.79
N THR A 271 -16.29 -10.39 -13.45
CA THR A 271 -17.33 -11.30 -13.93
C THR A 271 -18.13 -10.72 -15.10
N LYS A 272 -17.90 -9.45 -15.48
CA LYS A 272 -18.72 -8.69 -16.43
C LYS A 272 -17.93 -8.31 -17.67
N GLU A 273 -18.19 -9.03 -18.76
CA GLU A 273 -17.57 -8.77 -20.05
C GLU A 273 -17.96 -7.39 -20.62
N SER A 274 -19.23 -6.99 -20.48
CA SER A 274 -19.77 -5.75 -21.07
C SER A 274 -19.41 -4.47 -20.31
N VAL A 275 -19.15 -4.55 -19.00
CA VAL A 275 -18.83 -3.37 -18.18
C VAL A 275 -17.40 -2.87 -18.45
N TYR A 276 -16.55 -3.71 -19.03
CA TYR A 276 -15.15 -3.41 -19.28
C TYR A 276 -14.82 -3.17 -20.77
N GLU A 277 -15.82 -3.07 -21.64
CA GLU A 277 -15.63 -2.93 -23.09
C GLU A 277 -14.83 -1.67 -23.48
N ASP A 278 -14.97 -0.56 -22.74
CA ASP A 278 -14.18 0.67 -22.96
C ASP A 278 -12.69 0.52 -22.60
N ASN A 279 -12.35 -0.48 -21.79
CA ASN A 279 -11.01 -0.73 -21.27
C ASN A 279 -10.39 -2.03 -21.82
N SER A 280 -11.16 -2.89 -22.50
CA SER A 280 -10.69 -4.14 -23.11
C SER A 280 -9.60 -3.90 -24.16
N ASN A 281 -9.68 -2.78 -24.89
CA ASN A 281 -8.66 -2.39 -25.88
C ASN A 281 -7.28 -2.06 -25.29
N ARG A 282 -7.14 -2.02 -23.95
CA ARG A 282 -5.88 -1.70 -23.24
C ARG A 282 -5.34 -2.87 -22.44
N SER A 283 -6.04 -4.00 -22.41
CA SER A 283 -5.67 -5.17 -21.59
C SER A 283 -5.87 -6.46 -22.38
N PHE A 284 -5.00 -7.44 -22.17
CA PHE A 284 -5.28 -8.80 -22.61
C PHE A 284 -6.43 -9.36 -21.78
N LEU A 285 -7.45 -9.88 -22.45
CA LEU A 285 -8.54 -10.61 -21.80
C LEU A 285 -8.16 -12.09 -21.73
N LEU A 286 -8.09 -12.63 -20.51
CA LEU A 286 -7.90 -14.05 -20.25
C LEU A 286 -9.25 -14.67 -19.91
N HIS A 287 -9.67 -15.63 -20.72
CA HIS A 287 -10.80 -16.49 -20.40
C HIS A 287 -10.24 -17.72 -19.69
N LEU A 288 -10.74 -17.96 -18.47
CA LEU A 288 -10.31 -19.14 -17.72
C LEU A 288 -10.85 -20.41 -18.35
N ASP A 289 -10.09 -21.48 -18.16
CA ASP A 289 -10.43 -22.81 -18.64
C ASP A 289 -11.41 -23.48 -17.67
N GLU A 290 -12.68 -23.50 -18.05
CA GLU A 290 -13.77 -24.17 -17.31
C GLU A 290 -13.95 -25.65 -17.73
N SER A 291 -12.96 -26.25 -18.40
CA SER A 291 -13.03 -27.64 -18.84
C SER A 291 -12.93 -28.65 -17.68
N SER A 292 -13.50 -29.83 -17.89
CA SER A 292 -13.39 -30.93 -16.91
C SER A 292 -11.96 -31.43 -16.76
N GLU A 293 -11.14 -31.38 -17.81
CA GLU A 293 -9.71 -31.72 -17.73
C GLU A 293 -8.96 -30.79 -16.77
N GLN A 294 -9.28 -29.49 -16.79
CA GLN A 294 -8.70 -28.51 -15.89
C GLN A 294 -9.13 -28.76 -14.44
N ASP A 295 -10.41 -29.06 -14.21
CA ASP A 295 -10.92 -29.43 -12.88
C ASP A 295 -10.22 -30.69 -12.33
N GLU A 296 -9.99 -31.70 -13.16
CA GLU A 296 -9.26 -32.90 -12.77
C GLU A 296 -7.82 -32.59 -12.35
N LYS A 297 -7.12 -31.72 -13.09
CA LYS A 297 -5.76 -31.26 -12.73
C LYS A 297 -5.76 -30.57 -11.36
N ILE A 298 -6.71 -29.67 -11.12
CA ILE A 298 -6.85 -28.95 -9.84
C ILE A 298 -7.15 -29.93 -8.71
N MET A 299 -8.12 -30.83 -8.90
CA MET A 299 -8.52 -31.81 -7.89
C MET A 299 -7.39 -32.78 -7.56
N HIS A 300 -6.62 -33.24 -8.55
CA HIS A 300 -5.44 -34.06 -8.33
C HIS A 300 -4.42 -33.34 -7.44
N TYR A 301 -4.13 -32.08 -7.72
CA TYR A 301 -3.23 -31.28 -6.89
C TYR A 301 -3.74 -31.08 -5.46
N GLN A 302 -5.03 -30.75 -5.29
CA GLN A 302 -5.63 -30.60 -3.96
C GLN A 302 -5.56 -31.90 -3.14
N ARG A 303 -5.73 -33.07 -3.78
CA ARG A 303 -5.54 -34.39 -3.13
C ARG A 303 -4.09 -34.58 -2.69
N LEU A 304 -3.11 -34.26 -3.53
CA LEU A 304 -1.69 -34.34 -3.15
C LEU A 304 -1.36 -33.41 -1.98
N LYS A 305 -1.88 -32.18 -2.02
CA LYS A 305 -1.70 -31.18 -0.96
C LYS A 305 -2.26 -31.69 0.37
N SER A 306 -3.48 -32.21 0.35
CA SER A 306 -4.17 -32.75 1.54
C SER A 306 -3.49 -34.01 2.09
N ALA A 307 -2.87 -34.80 1.22
CA ALA A 307 -2.10 -35.98 1.58
C ALA A 307 -0.67 -35.65 2.07
N GLY A 308 -0.27 -34.38 2.12
CA GLY A 308 1.10 -33.97 2.50
C GLY A 308 2.18 -34.39 1.51
N LYS A 309 1.79 -34.67 0.25
CA LYS A 309 2.69 -35.12 -0.83
C LYS A 309 3.25 -33.97 -1.68
N VAL A 310 2.91 -32.73 -1.32
CA VAL A 310 3.45 -31.52 -1.95
C VAL A 310 4.63 -31.02 -1.11
N ASP A 311 5.78 -30.87 -1.75
CA ASP A 311 6.95 -30.28 -1.10
C ASP A 311 6.85 -28.75 -1.09
N PHE A 312 6.25 -28.20 -0.04
CA PHE A 312 6.11 -26.75 0.12
C PHE A 312 7.46 -26.02 0.23
N LYS A 313 8.53 -26.68 0.67
CA LYS A 313 9.86 -26.06 0.70
C LYS A 313 10.36 -25.85 -0.72
N GLU A 314 10.16 -26.84 -1.58
CA GLU A 314 10.55 -26.72 -2.99
C GLU A 314 9.70 -25.69 -3.73
N GLN A 315 8.38 -25.65 -3.49
CA GLN A 315 7.53 -24.59 -4.07
C GLN A 315 8.00 -23.19 -3.67
N ALA A 316 8.28 -22.98 -2.37
CA ALA A 316 8.78 -21.71 -1.88
C ALA A 316 10.16 -21.36 -2.46
N ARG A 317 11.02 -22.36 -2.69
CA ARG A 317 12.33 -22.19 -3.33
C ARG A 317 12.19 -21.73 -4.77
N VAL A 318 11.32 -22.37 -5.55
CA VAL A 318 11.03 -22.01 -6.95
C VAL A 318 10.45 -20.60 -7.04
N SER A 319 9.43 -20.26 -6.24
CA SER A 319 8.87 -18.91 -6.19
C SER A 319 9.92 -17.85 -5.82
N SER A 320 10.79 -18.17 -4.87
CA SER A 320 11.88 -17.26 -4.47
C SER A 320 12.88 -17.05 -5.60
N SER A 321 13.24 -18.10 -6.34
CA SER A 321 14.11 -18.00 -7.51
C SER A 321 13.50 -17.11 -8.60
N PHE A 322 12.19 -17.18 -8.81
CA PHE A 322 11.51 -16.28 -9.74
C PHE A 322 11.56 -14.82 -9.29
N ARG A 323 11.33 -14.54 -8.01
CA ARG A 323 11.42 -13.18 -7.48
C ARG A 323 12.82 -12.61 -7.70
N MET A 324 13.87 -13.43 -7.56
CA MET A 324 15.24 -13.01 -7.85
C MET A 324 15.42 -12.63 -9.32
N CYS A 325 14.99 -13.48 -10.25
CA CYS A 325 15.07 -13.21 -11.69
C CYS A 325 14.24 -11.98 -12.13
N ASN A 326 13.20 -11.61 -11.37
CA ASN A 326 12.30 -10.52 -11.70
C ASN A 326 12.61 -9.19 -11.00
N GLY A 327 13.51 -9.19 -10.02
CA GLY A 327 13.91 -8.01 -9.25
C GLY A 327 14.99 -7.15 -9.90
N TYR A 328 15.73 -7.71 -10.88
CA TYR A 328 16.98 -7.15 -11.40
C TYR A 328 17.06 -7.11 -12.91
#